data_AF-V5G686-F1
#
_entry.id   AF-V5G686-F1
#
_cell.length_a   1.000
_cell.length_b   1.000
_cell.length_c   1.000
_cell.angle_alpha   90.00
_cell.angle_beta   90.00
_cell.angle_gamma   90.00
#
_symmetry.space_group_name_H-M   'P 1'
#
loop_
_entity.id
_entity.type
_entity.pdbx_description
1 polymer ?
#
loop_
_entity_poly.entity_id
_entity_poly.type
_entity_poly.pdbx_seq_one_letter_code
_entity_poly.pdbx_strand_id
1 'polypeptide(L)'
;MGRENIEFKNADGVTLRGWFYKPENAESAKLPVIVLAHGFSATKEMVLDTYAEGYISKVPVACLVMELFRGYEPQQLIDKISPTPLLMTVAAKDENAPSDIALTVYAKANEPKQLNLINVGHFVPYEGEVMMKNIAVQAEFIRD
;
A
#
# COMPACT_ATOMS: atom_id res chain seq x y z
N MET A 1 18.52 -4.51 -6.98
CA MET A 1 17.21 -5.18 -7.08
C MET A 1 16.59 -4.83 -8.43
N GLY A 2 15.88 -5.76 -9.07
CA GLY A 2 15.38 -5.55 -10.45
C GLY A 2 14.02 -4.86 -10.49
N ARG A 3 13.99 -3.61 -10.99
CA ARG A 3 12.77 -2.91 -11.42
C ARG A 3 12.55 -3.14 -12.92
N GLU A 4 11.38 -3.62 -13.30
CA GLU A 4 10.93 -3.78 -14.68
C GLU A 4 9.80 -2.81 -14.99
N ASN A 5 9.85 -2.12 -16.13
CA ASN A 5 8.72 -1.34 -16.61
C ASN A 5 7.71 -2.28 -17.27
N ILE A 6 6.44 -2.14 -16.92
CA ILE A 6 5.38 -2.98 -17.49
C ILE A 6 4.25 -2.16 -18.09
N GLU A 7 3.56 -2.75 -19.05
CA GLU A 7 2.30 -2.25 -19.57
C GLU A 7 1.35 -3.39 -19.92
N PHE A 8 0.06 -3.21 -19.65
CA PHE A 8 -0.98 -4.17 -20.00
C PHE A 8 -2.33 -3.47 -20.15
N LYS A 9 -3.27 -4.11 -20.85
CA LYS A 9 -4.64 -3.61 -20.97
C LYS A 9 -5.49 -4.14 -19.82
N ASN A 10 -6.27 -3.27 -19.20
CA ASN A 10 -7.32 -3.69 -18.27
C ASN A 10 -8.53 -4.28 -19.03
N ALA A 11 -9.59 -4.64 -18.31
CA ALA A 11 -10.78 -5.26 -18.90
C ALA A 11 -11.55 -4.36 -19.89
N ASP A 12 -11.43 -3.02 -19.78
CA ASP A 12 -12.09 -2.08 -20.70
C ASP A 12 -11.17 -1.62 -21.85
N GLY A 13 -9.96 -2.18 -21.94
CA GLY A 13 -9.01 -1.92 -23.01
C GLY A 13 -8.06 -0.74 -22.80
N VAL A 14 -8.19 -0.03 -21.67
CA VAL A 14 -7.26 1.03 -21.26
C VAL A 14 -5.89 0.42 -20.90
N THR A 15 -4.84 0.98 -21.48
CA THR A 15 -3.46 0.59 -21.15
C THR A 15 -3.06 1.19 -19.80
N LEU A 16 -2.81 0.32 -18.83
CA LEU A 16 -2.18 0.65 -17.55
C LEU A 16 -0.66 0.47 -17.65
N ARG A 17 0.07 1.36 -16.98
CA ARG A 17 1.53 1.31 -16.89
C ARG A 17 1.97 1.29 -15.43
N GLY A 18 3.12 0.66 -15.22
CA GLY A 18 3.60 0.43 -13.87
C GLY A 18 5.03 -0.07 -13.82
N TRP A 19 5.43 -0.42 -12.61
CA TRP A 19 6.71 -1.06 -12.33
C TRP A 19 6.47 -2.40 -11.64
N PHE A 20 7.28 -3.39 -12.00
CA PHE A 20 7.32 -4.68 -11.35
C PHE A 20 8.66 -4.85 -10.63
N TYR A 21 8.59 -5.16 -9.34
CA TYR A 21 9.73 -5.35 -8.46
C TYR A 21 9.76 -6.79 -7.97
N LYS A 22 10.94 -7.42 -8.03
CA LYS A 22 11.17 -8.78 -7.54
C LYS A 22 12.50 -8.89 -6.77
N PRO A 23 12.59 -9.74 -5.73
CA PRO A 23 13.87 -10.07 -5.10
C PRO A 23 14.83 -10.69 -6.13
N GLU A 24 16.12 -10.34 -6.07
CA GLU A 24 17.12 -10.81 -7.06
C GLU A 24 17.28 -12.34 -7.08
N ASN A 25 17.11 -12.99 -5.92
CA ASN A 25 17.31 -14.43 -5.78
C ASN A 25 16.05 -15.27 -6.08
N ALA A 26 15.00 -14.66 -6.64
CA ALA A 26 13.69 -15.30 -6.80
C ALA A 26 13.40 -15.82 -8.22
N GLU A 27 14.40 -15.98 -9.08
CA GLU A 27 14.24 -16.22 -10.54
C GLU A 27 13.40 -17.44 -10.95
N SER A 28 12.93 -18.29 -10.03
CA SER A 28 12.02 -19.40 -10.34
C SER A 28 10.93 -19.68 -9.30
N ALA A 29 10.79 -18.85 -8.26
CA ALA A 29 9.76 -19.04 -7.24
C ALA A 29 8.46 -18.32 -7.61
N LYS A 30 7.31 -18.98 -7.48
CA LYS A 30 6.02 -18.29 -7.51
C LYS A 30 5.90 -17.46 -6.22
N LEU A 31 6.02 -16.15 -6.35
CA LEU A 31 5.85 -15.21 -5.23
C LEU A 31 4.41 -14.66 -5.20
N PRO A 32 3.82 -14.43 -4.02
CA PRO A 32 2.66 -13.55 -3.92
C PRO A 32 3.03 -12.14 -4.40
N VAL A 33 2.05 -11.43 -4.96
CA VAL A 33 2.23 -10.09 -5.53
C VAL A 33 1.44 -9.08 -4.70
N ILE A 34 2.11 -8.03 -4.25
CA ILE A 34 1.48 -6.86 -3.65
C ILE A 34 1.24 -5.84 -4.74
N VAL A 35 0.00 -5.37 -4.87
CA VAL A 35 -0.34 -4.28 -5.76
C VAL A 35 -0.27 -2.96 -4.99
N LEU A 36 0.56 -2.04 -5.47
CA LEU A 36 0.76 -0.72 -4.89
C LEU A 36 0.15 0.34 -5.80
N ALA A 37 -0.69 1.19 -5.20
CA ALA A 37 -1.36 2.30 -5.87
C ALA A 37 -1.22 3.55 -5.01
N HIS A 38 -1.18 4.71 -5.65
CA HIS A 38 -1.08 5.99 -4.93
C HIS A 38 -2.47 6.51 -4.50
N GLY A 39 -2.47 7.50 -3.63
CA GLY A 39 -3.64 8.29 -3.24
C GLY A 39 -4.03 9.35 -4.28
N PHE A 40 -5.00 10.19 -3.90
CA PHE A 40 -5.59 11.20 -4.79
C PHE A 40 -4.56 12.21 -5.28
N SER A 41 -4.60 12.52 -6.59
CA SER A 41 -3.76 13.53 -7.25
C SER A 41 -2.24 13.23 -7.26
N ALA A 42 -1.83 11.99 -6.97
CA ALA A 42 -0.43 11.58 -6.96
C ALA A 42 -0.14 10.51 -8.02
N THR A 43 1.15 10.25 -8.26
CA THR A 43 1.62 9.33 -9.29
C THR A 43 2.53 8.26 -8.70
N LYS A 44 2.78 7.18 -9.42
CA LYS A 44 3.64 6.08 -8.94
C LYS A 44 5.07 6.52 -8.59
N GLU A 45 5.55 7.62 -9.16
CA GLU A 45 6.84 8.25 -8.90
C GLU A 45 6.96 8.88 -7.52
N MET A 46 5.84 9.08 -6.82
CA MET A 46 5.84 9.67 -5.48
C MET A 46 5.97 8.56 -4.44
N VAL A 47 7.20 8.15 -4.15
CA VAL A 47 7.64 7.23 -3.06
C VAL A 47 7.26 5.75 -3.13
N LEU A 48 6.41 5.31 -4.07
CA LEU A 48 6.00 3.89 -4.12
C LEU A 48 7.14 2.94 -4.49
N ASP A 49 8.18 3.43 -5.15
CA ASP A 49 9.43 2.71 -5.38
C ASP A 49 10.10 2.30 -4.06
N THR A 50 10.15 3.22 -3.10
CA THR A 50 10.74 2.99 -1.77
C THR A 50 9.93 1.96 -0.97
N TYR A 51 8.60 1.99 -1.09
CA TYR A 51 7.73 0.96 -0.49
C TYR A 51 7.96 -0.41 -1.14
N ALA A 52 8.00 -0.48 -2.47
CA ALA A 52 8.26 -1.72 -3.20
C ALA A 52 9.60 -2.34 -2.81
N GLU A 53 10.69 -1.56 -2.83
CA GLU A 53 12.02 -1.98 -2.38
C GLU A 53 12.02 -2.38 -0.90
N GLY A 54 11.29 -1.61 -0.08
CA GLY A 54 11.10 -1.85 1.33
C GLY A 54 10.46 -3.20 1.65
N TYR A 55 9.51 -3.66 0.81
CA TYR A 55 8.82 -4.94 0.97
C TYR A 55 9.64 -6.10 0.45
N ILE A 56 10.14 -6.04 -0.80
CA ILE A 56 10.92 -7.15 -1.38
C ILE A 56 12.23 -7.41 -0.63
N SER A 57 12.73 -6.44 0.13
CA SER A 57 13.91 -6.60 1.01
C SER A 57 13.60 -7.27 2.35
N LYS A 58 12.34 -7.31 2.78
CA LYS A 58 11.93 -7.82 4.11
C LYS A 58 11.10 -9.10 4.05
N VAL A 59 10.37 -9.31 2.97
CA VAL A 59 9.46 -10.45 2.79
C VAL A 59 9.58 -11.02 1.37
N PRO A 60 9.37 -12.34 1.18
CA PRO A 60 9.50 -13.00 -0.12
C PRO A 60 8.25 -12.75 -0.99
N VAL A 61 8.09 -11.50 -1.43
CA VAL A 61 6.98 -11.03 -2.28
C VAL A 61 7.52 -10.34 -3.52
N ALA A 62 6.69 -10.21 -4.55
CA ALA A 62 6.89 -9.25 -5.62
C ALA A 62 5.96 -8.05 -5.43
N CYS A 63 6.28 -6.90 -6.02
CA CYS A 63 5.43 -5.72 -5.99
C CYS A 63 5.10 -5.24 -7.41
N LEU A 64 3.82 -4.98 -7.63
CA LEU A 64 3.28 -4.36 -8.83
C LEU A 64 2.85 -2.93 -8.47
N VAL A 65 3.64 -1.95 -8.85
CA VAL A 65 3.32 -0.52 -8.69
C VAL A 65 2.55 -0.05 -9.91
N MET A 66 1.36 0.50 -9.74
CA MET A 66 0.50 0.91 -10.86
C MET A 66 0.15 2.39 -10.83
N GLU A 67 0.03 2.98 -12.02
CA GLU A 67 -0.78 4.18 -12.22
C GLU A 67 -2.25 3.78 -12.18
N LEU A 68 -2.79 3.63 -10.97
CA LEU A 68 -4.20 3.29 -10.80
C LEU A 68 -4.77 4.09 -9.64
N PHE A 69 -5.64 5.04 -9.97
CA PHE A 69 -6.40 5.78 -8.99
C PHE A 69 -7.86 5.89 -9.44
N ARG A 70 -8.80 5.45 -8.59
CA ARG A 70 -10.25 5.56 -8.84
C ARG A 70 -11.01 6.39 -7.82
N GLY A 71 -10.38 6.78 -6.70
CA GLY A 71 -11.02 7.53 -5.62
C GLY A 71 -10.45 7.19 -4.25
N TYR A 72 -10.70 8.04 -3.25
CA TYR A 72 -10.44 7.77 -1.84
C TYR A 72 -11.77 7.72 -1.09
N GLU A 73 -12.33 6.53 -0.93
CA GLU A 73 -13.65 6.33 -0.31
C GLU A 73 -13.68 5.17 0.69
N PRO A 74 -12.82 5.17 1.72
CA PRO A 74 -12.70 4.04 2.64
C PRO A 74 -14.03 3.72 3.36
N GLN A 75 -14.83 4.73 3.69
CA GLN A 75 -16.13 4.57 4.34
C GLN A 75 -17.15 3.80 3.50
N GLN A 76 -17.11 3.96 2.18
CA GLN A 76 -18.08 3.35 1.27
C GLN A 76 -17.72 1.91 0.92
N LEU A 77 -16.44 1.54 1.05
CA LEU A 77 -15.91 0.28 0.53
C LEU A 77 -15.52 -0.74 1.62
N ILE A 78 -15.54 -0.37 2.90
CA ILE A 78 -15.07 -1.27 3.97
C ILE A 78 -15.85 -2.59 4.04
N ASP A 79 -17.14 -2.59 3.72
CA ASP A 79 -17.98 -3.79 3.69
C ASP A 79 -17.59 -4.75 2.54
N LYS A 80 -16.84 -4.26 1.53
CA LYS A 80 -16.28 -5.08 0.44
C LYS A 80 -14.88 -5.61 0.75
N ILE A 81 -14.21 -5.05 1.76
CA ILE A 81 -12.86 -5.44 2.18
C ILE A 81 -12.97 -6.44 3.33
N SER A 82 -13.72 -6.08 4.37
CA SER A 82 -13.98 -6.92 5.53
C SER A 82 -14.77 -8.19 5.14
N PRO A 83 -14.43 -9.38 5.65
CA PRO A 83 -13.50 -9.68 6.75
C PRO A 83 -12.09 -10.12 6.28
N THR A 84 -11.65 -9.74 5.08
CA THR A 84 -10.25 -10.02 4.66
C THR A 84 -9.29 -9.34 5.65
N PRO A 85 -8.18 -9.99 6.06
CA PRO A 85 -7.20 -9.37 6.95
C PRO A 85 -6.85 -7.95 6.53
N LEU A 86 -6.97 -7.01 7.47
CA LEU A 86 -6.82 -5.58 7.19
C LEU A 86 -5.80 -4.93 8.13
N LEU A 87 -4.82 -4.23 7.56
CA LEU A 87 -4.00 -3.25 8.27
C LEU A 87 -4.38 -1.84 7.81
N MET A 88 -4.68 -0.95 8.75
CA MET A 88 -4.85 0.48 8.48
C MET A 88 -3.71 1.28 9.12
N THR A 89 -2.94 2.02 8.32
CA THR A 89 -2.01 3.06 8.82
C THR A 89 -2.73 4.40 8.80
N VAL A 90 -2.77 5.08 9.95
CA VAL A 90 -3.47 6.35 10.12
C VAL A 90 -2.52 7.38 10.75
N ALA A 91 -2.41 8.56 10.14
CA ALA A 91 -1.75 9.71 10.74
C ALA A 91 -2.71 10.40 11.72
N ALA A 92 -2.36 10.48 13.00
CA ALA A 92 -3.28 10.94 14.04
C ALA A 92 -3.63 12.44 13.93
N LYS A 93 -2.71 13.25 13.40
CA LYS A 93 -2.86 14.71 13.23
C LYS A 93 -3.09 15.08 11.76
N ASP A 94 -3.76 14.19 11.02
CA ASP A 94 -4.05 14.40 9.62
C ASP A 94 -5.16 15.44 9.42
N GLU A 95 -4.82 16.55 8.76
CA GLU A 95 -5.76 17.63 8.44
C GLU A 95 -6.39 17.46 7.05
N ASN A 96 -5.81 16.60 6.19
CA ASN A 96 -6.28 16.39 4.81
C ASN A 96 -7.28 15.23 4.74
N ALA A 97 -7.00 14.16 5.47
CA ALA A 97 -7.85 12.98 5.63
C ALA A 97 -8.07 12.75 7.14
N PRO A 98 -9.05 13.44 7.76
CA PRO A 98 -9.25 13.43 9.20
C PRO A 98 -9.25 12.03 9.81
N SER A 99 -8.47 11.86 10.89
CA SER A 99 -8.22 10.55 11.48
C SER A 99 -9.47 9.92 12.12
N ASP A 100 -10.42 10.73 12.59
CA ASP A 100 -11.71 10.28 13.13
C ASP A 100 -12.54 9.49 12.11
N ILE A 101 -12.52 9.92 10.85
CA ILE A 101 -13.13 9.22 9.72
C ILE A 101 -12.47 7.85 9.55
N ALA A 102 -11.14 7.81 9.46
CA ALA A 102 -10.40 6.55 9.27
C ALA A 102 -10.62 5.58 10.45
N LEU A 103 -10.63 6.09 11.68
CA LEU A 103 -10.87 5.29 12.88
C LEU A 103 -12.31 4.76 12.95
N THR A 104 -13.29 5.53 12.48
CA THR A 104 -14.68 5.05 12.35
C THR A 104 -14.78 3.90 11.36
N VAL A 105 -14.06 3.97 10.23
CA VAL A 105 -13.99 2.87 9.25
C VAL A 105 -13.34 1.63 9.85
N TYR A 106 -12.20 1.80 10.53
CA TYR A 106 -11.52 0.71 11.21
C TYR A 106 -12.42 0.01 12.25
N ALA A 107 -13.19 0.78 13.02
CA ALA A 107 -14.13 0.24 13.99
C ALA A 107 -15.23 -0.62 13.34
N LYS A 108 -15.70 -0.23 12.15
CA LYS A 108 -16.72 -0.97 11.38
C LYS A 108 -16.22 -2.29 10.77
N ALA A 109 -14.92 -2.40 10.47
CA ALA A 109 -14.34 -3.63 9.91
C ALA A 109 -14.40 -4.80 10.91
N ASN A 110 -14.61 -6.03 10.43
CA ASN A 110 -14.53 -7.24 11.25
C ASN A 110 -13.08 -7.71 11.40
N GLU A 111 -12.84 -8.63 12.35
CA GLU A 111 -11.54 -9.29 12.52
C GLU A 111 -11.24 -10.28 11.38
N PRO A 112 -9.95 -10.54 11.06
CA PRO A 112 -8.76 -9.98 11.72
C PRO A 112 -8.37 -8.58 11.20
N LYS A 113 -8.11 -7.64 12.10
CA LYS A 113 -7.68 -6.27 11.73
C LYS A 113 -6.63 -5.69 12.66
N GLN A 114 -5.74 -4.85 12.11
CA GLN A 114 -4.67 -4.17 12.84
C GLN A 114 -4.66 -2.67 12.51
N LEU A 115 -4.31 -1.84 13.51
CA LEU A 115 -4.21 -0.40 13.37
C LEU A 115 -2.79 0.06 13.69
N ASN A 116 -2.16 0.74 12.74
CA ASN A 116 -0.89 1.45 12.92
C ASN A 116 -1.17 2.96 13.00
N LEU A 117 -1.43 3.47 14.20
CA LEU A 117 -1.71 4.88 14.45
C LEU A 117 -0.39 5.64 14.72
N ILE A 118 -0.02 6.56 13.83
CA ILE A 118 1.24 7.32 13.91
C ILE A 118 0.93 8.76 14.28
N ASN A 119 1.52 9.29 15.36
CA ASN A 119 1.22 10.62 15.88
C ASN A 119 1.86 11.79 15.09
N VAL A 120 1.52 11.90 13.81
CA VAL A 120 2.09 12.84 12.83
C VAL A 120 1.01 13.42 11.91
N GLY A 121 1.37 14.40 11.08
CA GLY A 121 0.51 14.95 10.02
C GLY A 121 0.50 14.11 8.74
N HIS A 122 -0.34 14.49 7.77
CA HIS A 122 -0.70 13.68 6.60
C HIS A 122 0.48 13.08 5.81
N PHE A 123 1.49 13.90 5.48
CA PHE A 123 2.57 13.49 4.58
C PHE A 123 3.78 12.86 5.29
N VAL A 124 3.89 13.03 6.60
CA VAL A 124 5.04 12.56 7.39
C VAL A 124 5.25 11.04 7.33
N PRO A 125 4.22 10.16 7.24
CA PRO A 125 4.41 8.72 7.03
C PRO A 125 5.12 8.34 5.73
N TYR A 126 5.32 9.28 4.81
CA TYR A 126 6.04 9.09 3.55
C TYR A 126 7.46 9.70 3.58
N GLU A 127 7.92 10.15 4.75
CA GLU A 127 9.21 10.83 4.90
C GLU A 127 10.16 10.10 5.86
N GLY A 128 11.43 10.01 5.46
CA GLY A 128 12.57 9.65 6.31
C GLY A 128 12.36 8.41 7.18
N GLU A 129 12.70 8.52 8.46
CA GLU A 129 12.64 7.42 9.43
C GLU A 129 11.22 6.94 9.69
N VAL A 130 10.23 7.85 9.65
CA VAL A 130 8.82 7.51 9.89
C VAL A 130 8.31 6.59 8.77
N MET A 131 8.66 6.88 7.52
CA MET A 131 8.35 5.99 6.39
C MET A 131 8.99 4.61 6.56
N MET A 132 10.27 4.54 6.95
CA MET A 132 10.94 3.24 7.14
C MET A 132 10.29 2.40 8.24
N LYS A 133 9.86 3.03 9.34
CA LYS A 133 9.09 2.38 10.40
C LYS A 133 7.72 1.91 9.90
N ASN A 134 7.02 2.73 9.13
CA ASN A 134 5.73 2.36 8.54
C ASN A 134 5.85 1.17 7.59
N ILE A 135 6.87 1.16 6.72
CA ILE A 135 7.18 0.04 5.83
C ILE A 135 7.46 -1.25 6.63
N ALA A 136 8.19 -1.15 7.74
CA ALA A 136 8.49 -2.32 8.57
C ALA A 136 7.22 -2.95 9.15
N VAL A 137 6.31 -2.13 9.72
CA VAL A 137 5.02 -2.61 10.24
C VAL A 137 4.17 -3.26 9.15
N GLN A 138 4.11 -2.65 7.96
CA GLN A 138 3.37 -3.24 6.85
C GLN A 138 3.98 -4.56 6.38
N ALA A 139 5.31 -4.65 6.29
CA ALA A 139 5.99 -5.89 5.92
C ALA A 139 5.77 -7.01 6.95
N GLU A 140 5.70 -6.70 8.24
CA GLU A 140 5.36 -7.68 9.28
C GLU A 140 3.95 -8.21 9.09
N PHE A 141 2.97 -7.34 8.85
CA PHE A 141 1.59 -7.76 8.57
C PHE A 141 1.45 -8.62 7.31
N ILE A 142 2.22 -8.32 6.26
CA ILE A 142 2.21 -9.10 5.00
C ILE A 142 2.76 -10.53 5.20
N ARG A 143 3.68 -10.71 6.15
CA ARG A 143 4.35 -11.99 6.38
C ARG A 143 3.45 -13.00 7.09
N ASP A 144 2.54 -12.51 7.93
CA ASP A 144 1.63 -13.30 8.77
C ASP A 144 0.43 -13.84 7.97
#